data_AF-A0A1F2Y1B1-F1
#
_entry.id   AF-A0A1F2Y1B1-F1
#
_cell.length_a   1.000
_cell.length_b   1.000
_cell.length_c   1.000
_cell.angle_alpha   90.00
_cell.angle_beta   90.00
_cell.angle_gamma   90.00
#
_symmetry.space_group_name_H-M   'P 1'
#
loop_
_entity.id
_entity.type
_entity.pdbx_description
1 polymer ?
#
loop_
_entity_poly.entity_id
_entity_poly.type
_entity_poly.pdbx_seq_one_letter_code
_entity_poly.pdbx_strand_id
1 'polypeptide(L)'
;MQLKIAALLANEILILWNGKSMLVPALYRDNTTYVPVWYVMQLLHQTGVQSTWTGRFWYVQSTSQPNLENIHPGTGTASIYLDGVLVQNVTPAVTLAVTNEPSTTFMAISPVAQLLSRLGLQSNWNGTLWTVTPLNQ
;
A
#
# COMPACT_ATOMS: atom_id res chain seq x y z
N MET A 1 36.54 -2.77 11.76
CA MET A 1 35.25 -2.09 11.96
C MET A 1 34.36 -2.43 10.78
N GLN A 2 33.66 -3.57 10.84
CA GLN A 2 32.67 -3.92 9.82
C GLN A 2 31.33 -3.32 10.23
N LEU A 3 30.83 -2.37 9.44
CA LEU A 3 29.43 -1.97 9.47
C LEU A 3 28.59 -3.17 9.03
N LYS A 4 28.22 -4.02 10.00
CA LYS A 4 27.04 -4.87 9.88
C LYS A 4 25.84 -3.91 9.91
N ILE A 5 25.50 -3.35 8.76
CA ILE A 5 24.13 -2.88 8.53
C ILE A 5 23.32 -4.16 8.58
N ALA A 6 22.76 -4.45 9.75
CA ALA A 6 21.77 -5.50 9.89
C ALA A 6 20.74 -5.24 8.78
N ALA A 7 20.63 -6.18 7.85
CA ALA A 7 19.43 -6.30 7.05
C ALA A 7 18.28 -6.21 8.05
N LEU A 8 17.50 -5.12 8.01
CA LEU A 8 16.22 -5.09 8.69
C LEU A 8 15.53 -6.35 8.18
N LEU A 9 15.34 -7.34 9.04
CA LEU A 9 14.60 -8.55 8.68
C LEU A 9 13.21 -8.05 8.33
N ALA A 10 12.92 -7.86 7.04
CA ALA A 10 11.58 -7.63 6.60
C ALA A 10 10.83 -8.91 6.94
N ASN A 11 9.87 -8.81 7.86
CA ASN A 11 8.91 -9.89 8.03
C ASN A 11 8.13 -9.97 6.73
N GLU A 12 7.81 -11.17 6.27
CA GLU A 12 7.01 -11.32 5.06
C GLU A 12 5.54 -11.43 5.42
N ILE A 13 4.69 -10.88 4.57
CA ILE A 13 3.24 -11.08 4.65
C ILE A 13 2.76 -11.65 3.31
N LEU A 14 1.62 -12.30 3.34
CA LEU A 14 0.99 -12.84 2.15
C LEU A 14 -0.11 -11.89 1.70
N ILE A 15 -0.05 -11.43 0.45
CA ILE A 15 -1.17 -10.74 -0.19
C ILE A 15 -1.93 -11.76 -1.04
N LEU A 16 -3.22 -11.91 -0.81
CA LEU A 16 -4.11 -12.77 -1.61
C LEU A 16 -5.06 -11.91 -2.43
N TRP A 17 -5.01 -12.07 -3.75
CA TRP A 17 -5.91 -11.45 -4.71
C TRP A 17 -6.31 -12.44 -5.80
N ASN A 18 -7.62 -12.60 -6.02
CA ASN A 18 -8.16 -13.45 -7.09
C ASN A 18 -7.54 -14.88 -7.13
N GLY A 19 -7.36 -15.50 -5.96
CA GLY A 19 -6.73 -16.82 -5.83
C GLY A 19 -5.21 -16.85 -6.03
N LYS A 20 -4.58 -15.72 -6.38
CA LYS A 20 -3.13 -15.57 -6.50
C LYS A 20 -2.55 -14.99 -5.22
N SER A 21 -1.50 -15.64 -4.71
CA SER A 21 -0.74 -15.14 -3.57
C SER A 21 0.56 -14.46 -4.01
N MET A 22 0.96 -13.45 -3.26
CA MET A 22 2.26 -12.80 -3.36
C MET A 22 2.85 -12.70 -1.97
N LEU A 23 4.07 -13.20 -1.81
CA LEU A 23 4.86 -12.98 -0.59
C LEU A 23 5.56 -11.62 -0.75
N VAL A 24 5.37 -10.73 0.21
CA VAL A 24 5.91 -9.37 0.15
C VAL A 24 6.61 -9.00 1.45
N PRO A 25 7.71 -8.23 1.39
CA PRO A 25 8.33 -7.71 2.59
C PRO A 25 7.36 -6.76 3.31
N ALA A 26 7.42 -6.75 4.63
CA ALA A 26 6.66 -5.86 5.49
C ALA A 26 7.55 -5.30 6.58
N LEU A 27 7.25 -4.07 6.97
CA LEU A 27 7.87 -3.39 8.09
C LEU A 27 6.85 -3.30 9.22
N TYR A 28 7.25 -3.70 10.42
CA TYR A 28 6.44 -3.57 11.62
C TYR A 28 7.05 -2.51 12.53
N ARG A 29 6.29 -1.47 12.84
CA ARG A 29 6.71 -0.36 13.70
C ARG A 29 5.51 0.18 14.45
N ASP A 30 5.65 0.40 15.75
CA ASP A 30 4.61 1.03 16.60
C ASP A 30 3.24 0.37 16.44
N ASN A 31 3.21 -0.97 16.49
CA ASN A 31 2.02 -1.78 16.27
C ASN A 31 1.30 -1.57 14.92
N THR A 32 2.03 -1.02 13.93
CA THR A 32 1.54 -0.75 12.59
C THR A 32 2.34 -1.57 11.59
N THR A 33 1.63 -2.30 10.73
CA THR A 33 2.22 -2.99 9.59
C THR A 33 2.25 -2.06 8.38
N TYR A 34 3.42 -1.98 7.77
CA TYR A 34 3.66 -1.23 6.55
C TYR A 34 4.01 -2.18 5.41
N VAL A 35 3.44 -1.89 4.25
CA VAL A 35 3.62 -2.63 3.01
C VAL A 35 4.27 -1.74 1.96
N PRO A 36 5.13 -2.29 1.09
CA PRO A 36 5.73 -1.49 0.04
C PRO A 36 4.67 -1.05 -0.97
N VAL A 37 4.63 0.25 -1.26
CA VAL A 37 3.69 0.85 -2.21
C VAL A 37 3.77 0.17 -3.58
N TRP A 38 4.97 -0.25 -4.00
CA TRP A 38 5.19 -0.94 -5.27
C TRP A 38 4.34 -2.21 -5.41
N TYR A 39 4.26 -3.07 -4.38
CA TYR A 39 3.44 -4.29 -4.45
C TYR A 39 1.94 -3.96 -4.46
N VAL A 40 1.53 -2.88 -3.79
CA VAL A 40 0.14 -2.42 -3.89
C VAL A 40 -0.16 -1.90 -5.30
N MET A 41 0.78 -1.18 -5.93
CA MET A 41 0.64 -0.75 -7.32
C MET A 41 0.50 -1.96 -8.27
N GLN A 42 1.26 -3.05 -8.03
CA GLN A 42 1.11 -4.29 -8.80
C GLN A 42 -0.26 -4.93 -8.60
N LEU A 43 -0.79 -4.92 -7.37
CA LEU A 43 -2.13 -5.39 -7.06
C LEU A 43 -3.20 -4.55 -7.80
N LEU A 44 -3.12 -3.23 -7.73
CA LEU A 44 -4.03 -2.30 -8.42
C LEU A 44 -3.99 -2.48 -9.94
N HIS A 45 -2.80 -2.68 -10.50
CA HIS A 45 -2.66 -2.94 -11.94
C HIS A 45 -3.40 -4.22 -12.36
N GLN A 46 -3.42 -5.26 -11.52
CA GLN A 46 -4.18 -6.48 -11.78
C GLN A 46 -5.71 -6.27 -11.75
N THR A 47 -6.19 -5.17 -11.18
CA THR A 47 -7.62 -4.77 -11.20
C THR A 47 -7.94 -3.79 -12.33
N GLY A 48 -6.95 -3.44 -13.16
CA GLY A 48 -7.06 -2.42 -14.21
C GLY A 48 -6.87 -0.98 -13.69
N VAL A 49 -6.70 -0.78 -12.39
CA VAL A 49 -6.47 0.54 -11.78
C VAL A 49 -5.04 0.97 -12.04
N GLN A 50 -4.88 2.12 -12.69
CA GLN A 50 -3.58 2.72 -12.92
C GLN A 50 -3.17 3.54 -11.70
N SER A 51 -1.89 3.48 -11.32
CA SER A 51 -1.39 4.33 -10.26
C SER A 51 0.10 4.65 -10.43
N THR A 52 0.54 5.78 -9.90
CA THR A 52 1.92 6.26 -9.99
C THR A 52 2.35 6.88 -8.68
N TRP A 53 3.45 6.37 -8.11
CA TRP A 53 4.11 6.94 -6.94
C TRP A 53 5.26 7.86 -7.35
N THR A 54 5.29 9.08 -6.81
CA THR A 54 6.31 10.10 -7.14
C THR A 54 7.37 10.29 -6.04
N GLY A 55 7.34 9.48 -4.98
CA GLY A 55 8.16 9.69 -3.78
C GLY A 55 7.49 10.58 -2.72
N ARG A 56 6.45 11.34 -3.09
CA ARG A 56 5.66 12.15 -2.15
C ARG A 56 4.16 12.11 -2.41
N PHE A 57 3.75 11.96 -3.66
CA PHE A 57 2.35 11.88 -4.06
C PHE A 57 2.09 10.55 -4.75
N TRP A 58 1.02 9.88 -4.34
CA TRP A 58 0.49 8.69 -5.01
C TRP A 58 -0.77 9.06 -5.77
N TYR A 59 -0.69 9.04 -7.09
CA TYR A 59 -1.84 9.28 -7.96
C TYR A 59 -2.45 7.95 -8.36
N VAL A 60 -3.76 7.82 -8.20
CA VAL A 60 -4.53 6.62 -8.49
C VAL A 60 -5.70 7.01 -9.39
N GLN A 61 -5.89 6.24 -10.46
CA GLN A 61 -6.95 6.44 -11.45
C GLN A 61 -7.89 5.25 -11.43
N SER A 62 -9.12 5.47 -11.01
CA SER A 62 -10.15 4.44 -10.94
C SER A 62 -10.57 3.96 -12.34
N THR A 63 -11.10 2.73 -12.42
CA THR A 63 -11.70 2.18 -13.64
C THR A 63 -13.22 2.34 -13.68
N SER A 64 -13.82 2.76 -12.56
CA SER A 64 -15.25 2.96 -12.35
C SER A 64 -15.43 4.03 -11.27
N GLN A 65 -16.65 4.56 -11.12
CA GLN A 65 -16.94 5.64 -10.17
C GLN A 65 -16.51 5.27 -8.74
N PRO A 66 -15.49 5.92 -8.16
CA PRO A 66 -15.05 5.62 -6.80
C PRO A 66 -15.97 6.25 -5.76
N ASN A 67 -15.92 5.74 -4.53
CA ASN A 67 -16.56 6.36 -3.39
C ASN A 67 -15.71 7.52 -2.85
N LEU A 68 -16.15 8.74 -3.11
CA LEU A 68 -15.52 9.99 -2.67
C LEU A 68 -16.29 10.69 -1.54
N GLU A 69 -17.20 10.00 -0.87
CA GLU A 69 -17.92 10.55 0.28
C GLU A 69 -17.06 10.50 1.55
N ASN A 70 -17.38 11.40 2.49
CA ASN A 70 -16.83 11.45 3.85
C ASN A 70 -15.29 11.37 3.88
N ILE A 71 -14.63 12.11 2.98
CA ILE A 71 -13.16 12.14 2.90
C ILE A 71 -12.59 12.91 4.09
N HIS A 72 -11.73 12.23 4.86
CA HIS A 72 -10.99 12.81 5.97
C HIS A 72 -9.50 12.48 5.76
N PRO A 73 -8.74 13.33 5.05
CA PRO A 73 -7.39 12.97 4.65
C PRO A 73 -6.43 12.77 5.83
N GLY A 74 -6.76 13.28 7.02
CA GLY A 74 -5.85 13.24 8.16
C GLY A 74 -4.55 14.00 7.89
N THR A 75 -3.47 13.60 8.56
CA THR A 75 -2.17 14.27 8.54
C THR A 75 -1.07 13.35 8.01
N GLY A 76 -0.04 13.93 7.40
CA GLY A 76 1.11 13.17 6.89
C GLY A 76 2.05 14.04 6.06
N THR A 77 3.18 13.47 5.67
CA THR A 77 4.20 14.14 4.83
C THR A 77 4.05 13.81 3.35
N ALA A 78 3.23 12.81 3.02
CA ALA A 78 2.87 12.38 1.68
C ALA A 78 1.35 12.31 1.53
N SER A 79 0.87 12.25 0.28
CA SER A 79 -0.56 12.28 -0.03
C SER A 79 -0.95 11.27 -1.09
N ILE A 80 -2.18 10.75 -0.99
CA ILE A 80 -2.83 9.85 -1.93
C ILE A 80 -3.97 10.62 -2.59
N TYR A 81 -3.94 10.68 -3.93
CA TYR A 81 -4.96 11.27 -4.77
C TYR A 81 -5.69 10.18 -5.55
N LEU A 82 -7.01 10.18 -5.50
CA LEU A 82 -7.88 9.31 -6.29
C LEU A 82 -8.69 10.18 -7.25
N ASP A 83 -8.49 10.00 -8.54
CA ASP A 83 -9.13 10.79 -9.61
C ASP A 83 -8.99 12.31 -9.39
N GLY A 84 -7.81 12.73 -8.92
CA GLY A 84 -7.49 14.13 -8.64
C GLY A 84 -7.97 14.65 -7.27
N VAL A 85 -8.72 13.86 -6.51
CA VAL A 85 -9.18 14.21 -5.16
C VAL A 85 -8.22 13.69 -4.10
N LEU A 86 -7.79 14.56 -3.18
CA LEU A 86 -6.99 14.15 -2.01
C LEU A 86 -7.83 13.28 -1.09
N VAL A 87 -7.53 11.97 -1.01
CA VAL A 87 -8.30 11.01 -0.20
C VAL A 87 -7.61 10.66 1.12
N GLN A 88 -6.29 10.78 1.19
CA GLN A 88 -5.51 10.43 2.39
C GLN A 88 -4.16 11.15 2.42
N ASN A 89 -3.78 11.64 3.59
CA ASN A 89 -2.40 11.98 3.93
C ASN A 89 -1.79 10.81 4.73
N VAL A 90 -0.52 10.52 4.45
CA VAL A 90 0.20 9.40 5.05
C VAL A 90 1.60 9.83 5.47
N THR A 91 2.12 9.17 6.51
CA THR A 91 3.53 9.26 6.90
C THR A 91 4.21 7.96 6.50
N PRO A 92 4.86 7.92 5.32
CA PRO A 92 5.51 6.71 4.85
C PRO A 92 6.77 6.41 5.65
N ALA A 93 7.09 5.13 5.79
CA ALA A 93 8.40 4.68 6.21
C ALA A 93 9.27 4.48 4.95
N VAL A 94 10.35 5.25 4.84
CA VAL A 94 11.32 5.06 3.75
C VAL A 94 12.36 4.05 4.19
N THR A 95 12.61 3.03 3.38
CA THR A 95 13.77 2.15 3.53
C THR A 95 14.68 2.29 2.32
N LEU A 96 15.99 2.28 2.55
CA LEU A 96 16.99 2.24 1.49
C LEU A 96 17.03 0.82 0.92
N ALA A 97 17.17 0.70 -0.41
CA ALA A 97 17.18 -0.58 -1.13
C ALA A 97 17.99 -1.66 -0.40
N VAL A 98 17.34 -2.78 -0.08
CA VAL A 98 18.03 -4.05 0.07
C VAL A 98 18.43 -4.51 -1.33
N THR A 99 19.69 -4.90 -1.48
CA THR A 99 20.32 -5.25 -2.77
C THR A 99 19.40 -6.14 -3.63
N ASN A 100 19.19 -5.76 -4.88
CA ASN A 100 18.34 -6.39 -5.92
C ASN A 100 16.84 -6.03 -5.92
N GLU A 101 16.35 -5.17 -5.02
CA GLU A 101 15.01 -4.58 -5.12
C GLU A 101 15.06 -3.06 -5.32
N PRO A 102 14.13 -2.46 -6.09
CA PRO A 102 14.03 -1.00 -6.16
C PRO A 102 13.77 -0.44 -4.76
N SER A 103 14.48 0.65 -4.40
CA SER A 103 14.16 1.43 -3.20
C SER A 103 12.66 1.70 -3.18
N THR A 104 11.96 1.15 -2.19
CA THR A 104 10.50 1.19 -2.12
C THR A 104 10.05 1.92 -0.87
N THR A 105 8.95 2.66 -1.00
CA THR A 105 8.35 3.38 0.11
C THR A 105 7.33 2.49 0.79
N PHE A 106 7.44 2.31 2.09
CA PHE A 106 6.50 1.52 2.89
C PHE A 106 5.37 2.42 3.39
N MET A 107 4.13 2.01 3.14
CA MET A 107 2.92 2.68 3.60
C MET A 107 2.17 1.80 4.59
N ALA A 108 1.61 2.41 5.64
CA ALA A 108 0.78 1.66 6.59
C ALA A 108 -0.42 1.02 5.87
N ILE A 109 -0.77 -0.21 6.24
CA ILE A 109 -1.88 -0.95 5.61
C ILE A 109 -3.20 -0.19 5.72
N SER A 110 -3.47 0.49 6.85
CA SER A 110 -4.77 1.12 7.09
C SER A 110 -5.14 2.22 6.06
N PRO A 111 -4.29 3.22 5.79
CA PRO A 111 -4.48 4.16 4.67
C PRO A 111 -4.70 3.49 3.31
N VAL A 112 -3.97 2.41 3.04
CA VAL A 112 -4.08 1.68 1.79
C VAL A 112 -5.41 0.93 1.71
N ALA A 113 -5.85 0.30 2.79
CA ALA A 113 -7.15 -0.34 2.89
C ALA A 113 -8.31 0.65 2.67
N GLN A 114 -8.18 1.89 3.17
CA GLN A 114 -9.13 2.96 2.90
C GLN A 114 -9.17 3.32 1.41
N LEU A 115 -8.03 3.47 0.74
CA LEU A 115 -7.96 3.66 -0.71
C LEU A 115 -8.65 2.50 -1.47
N LEU A 116 -8.35 1.25 -1.11
CA LEU A 116 -8.95 0.07 -1.73
C LEU A 116 -10.49 0.05 -1.57
N SER A 117 -10.98 0.39 -0.38
CA SER A 117 -12.42 0.50 -0.13
C SER A 117 -13.09 1.55 -1.01
N ARG A 118 -12.43 2.70 -1.27
CA ARG A 118 -12.93 3.73 -2.19
C ARG A 118 -13.00 3.25 -3.64
N LEU A 119 -12.16 2.28 -4.01
CA LEU A 119 -12.15 1.61 -5.32
C LEU A 119 -13.14 0.43 -5.40
N GLY A 120 -13.97 0.20 -4.38
CA GLY A 120 -14.90 -0.92 -4.35
C GLY A 120 -14.23 -2.29 -4.10
N LEU A 121 -13.07 -2.28 -3.44
CA LEU A 121 -12.36 -3.49 -3.04
C LEU A 121 -12.46 -3.67 -1.52
N GLN A 122 -12.84 -4.86 -1.09
CA GLN A 122 -12.76 -5.28 0.31
C GLN A 122 -11.32 -5.60 0.66
N SER A 123 -10.87 -5.15 1.82
CA SER A 123 -9.52 -5.35 2.35
C SER A 123 -9.61 -5.94 3.75
N ASN A 124 -9.09 -7.14 3.95
CA ASN A 124 -9.06 -7.83 5.23
C ASN A 124 -7.63 -8.18 5.64
N TRP A 125 -7.16 -7.59 6.74
CA TRP A 125 -5.83 -7.82 7.30
C TRP A 125 -5.93 -8.57 8.63
N ASN A 126 -5.23 -9.69 8.76
CA ASN A 126 -5.27 -10.51 9.98
C ASN A 126 -3.93 -10.58 10.76
N GLY A 127 -2.92 -9.82 10.33
CA GLY A 127 -1.58 -9.81 10.96
C GLY A 127 -0.49 -10.50 10.15
N THR A 128 -0.84 -11.46 9.28
CA THR A 128 0.13 -12.15 8.41
C THR A 128 -0.38 -12.34 6.97
N LEU A 129 -1.69 -12.32 6.78
CA LEU A 129 -2.38 -12.41 5.50
C LEU A 129 -3.22 -11.14 5.29
N TRP A 130 -3.01 -10.53 4.13
CA TRP A 130 -3.83 -9.45 3.60
C TRP A 130 -4.63 -9.96 2.41
N THR A 131 -5.93 -10.18 2.62
CA THR A 131 -6.85 -10.60 1.58
C THR A 131 -7.52 -9.38 0.98
N VAL A 132 -7.47 -9.27 -0.35
CA VAL A 132 -8.17 -8.26 -1.12
C VAL A 132 -9.13 -8.94 -2.08
N THR A 133 -10.38 -8.50 -2.11
CA THR A 133 -11.46 -9.04 -2.97
C THR A 133 -12.33 -7.92 -3.51
N PRO A 134 -13.06 -8.10 -4.62
CA PRO A 134 -14.12 -7.17 -5.01
C PRO A 134 -15.22 -7.13 -3.93
N LEU A 135 -15.89 -5.98 -3.75
CA LEU A 135 -16.96 -5.82 -2.75
C LEU A 135 -18.22 -6.68 -3.03
N ASN A 136 -18.40 -7.16 -4.27
CA ASN A 136 -19.64 -7.84 -4.73
C ASN A 136 -19.39 -9.26 -5.28
N GLN A 137 -18.52 -10.07 -4.66
CA GLN A 137 -18.38 -11.49 -4.99
C GLN A 137 -19.06 -12.39 -3.98
#